data_AF-A0A920E536-F1
#
_entry.id   AF-A0A920E536-F1
#
_cell.length_a   1.000
_cell.length_b   1.000
_cell.length_c   1.000
_cell.angle_alpha   90.00
_cell.angle_beta   90.00
_cell.angle_gamma   90.00
#
_symmetry.space_group_name_H-M   'P 1'
#
loop_
_entity.id
_entity.type
_entity.pdbx_description
1 polymer ?
#
loop_
_entity_poly.entity_id
_entity_poly.type
_entity_poly.pdbx_seq_one_letter_code
_entity_poly.pdbx_strand_id
1 'polypeptide(L)' 'MANVEEALDYSMKVWSWSFENIAKEFVLMYVNSDTVDINTRGIHGLNYFYSKAKKEGLLDELPKLDIIETF' A
#
# COMPACT_ATOMS: atom_id res chain seq x y z
N MET A 1 -12.24 -9.94 -2.72
CA MET A 1 -11.00 -10.71 -2.50
C MET A 1 -11.37 -12.18 -2.47
N ALA A 2 -10.72 -13.01 -3.27
CA ALA A 2 -10.85 -14.46 -3.15
C ALA A 2 -9.82 -14.98 -2.13
N ASN A 3 -10.16 -16.01 -1.37
CA ASN A 3 -9.24 -16.80 -0.53
C ASN A 3 -8.54 -16.04 0.61
N VAL A 4 -9.23 -15.10 1.28
CA VAL A 4 -8.66 -14.32 2.40
C VAL A 4 -8.21 -15.22 3.56
N GLU A 5 -8.97 -16.26 3.87
CA GLU A 5 -8.69 -17.20 4.95
C GLU A 5 -7.43 -18.04 4.68
N GLU A 6 -7.22 -18.48 3.44
CA GLU A 6 -6.02 -19.22 3.03
C GLU A 6 -4.76 -18.31 3.09
N ALA A 7 -4.89 -17.07 2.62
CA ALA A 7 -3.81 -16.09 2.69
C ALA A 7 -3.45 -15.76 4.15
N LEU A 8 -4.44 -15.69 5.04
CA LEU A 8 -4.24 -15.46 6.46
C LEU A 8 -3.49 -16.63 7.11
N ASP A 9 -3.91 -17.88 6.87
CA ASP A 9 -3.23 -19.08 7.39
C ASP A 9 -1.76 -19.15 6.96
N TYR A 10 -1.45 -18.81 5.71
CA TYR A 10 -0.07 -18.69 5.26
C TYR A 10 0.69 -17.58 6.01
N SER A 11 0.09 -16.39 6.14
CA SER A 11 0.75 -15.24 6.78
C SER A 11 1.06 -15.48 8.26
N MET A 12 0.20 -16.21 8.98
CA MET A 12 0.38 -16.57 10.39
C MET A 12 1.57 -17.53 10.63
N LYS A 13 2.04 -18.24 9.60
CA LYS A 13 3.23 -19.11 9.67
C LYS A 13 4.53 -18.32 9.52
N VAL A 14 4.48 -17.21 8.78
CA VAL A 14 5.65 -16.34 8.49
C VAL A 14 5.87 -15.34 9.61
N TRP A 15 4.77 -14.83 10.17
CA TRP A 15 4.79 -13.83 11.20
C TRP A 15 4.24 -14.43 12.48
N SER A 16 5.00 -14.36 13.58
CA SER A 16 4.61 -14.86 14.91
C SER A 16 3.50 -14.04 15.57
N TRP A 17 2.41 -13.77 14.84
CA TRP A 17 1.26 -13.04 15.35
C TRP A 17 0.57 -13.85 16.45
N SER A 18 0.33 -13.20 17.58
CA SER A 18 -0.30 -13.83 18.74
C SER A 18 -1.83 -13.77 18.69
N PHE A 19 -2.41 -13.03 17.72
CA PHE A 19 -3.85 -12.75 17.63
C PHE A 19 -4.33 -12.72 16.17
N GLU A 20 -5.10 -13.72 15.77
CA GLU A 20 -5.59 -13.92 14.39
C GLU A 20 -6.56 -12.81 13.92
N ASN A 21 -7.43 -12.34 14.82
CA ASN A 21 -8.38 -11.26 14.53
C ASN A 21 -7.67 -9.93 14.22
N ILE A 22 -6.62 -9.60 14.97
CA ILE A 22 -5.80 -8.40 14.73
C ILE A 22 -5.03 -8.56 13.40
N ALA A 23 -4.50 -9.76 13.13
CA ALA A 23 -3.79 -10.02 11.89
C ALA A 23 -4.69 -9.80 10.66
N LYS A 24 -5.95 -10.26 10.70
CA LYS A 24 -6.90 -10.06 9.60
C LYS A 24 -7.19 -8.58 9.34
N GLU A 25 -7.49 -7.81 10.39
CA GLU A 25 -7.75 -6.36 10.25
C GLU A 25 -6.53 -5.61 9.73
N PHE A 26 -5.34 -5.96 10.24
CA PHE A 26 -4.08 -5.36 9.81
C PHE A 26 -3.79 -5.63 8.33
N VAL A 27 -3.99 -6.87 7.87
CA VAL A 27 -3.82 -7.22 6.45
C VAL A 27 -4.78 -6.43 5.58
N LEU A 28 -6.06 -6.35 5.95
CA LEU A 28 -7.08 -5.66 5.16
C LEU A 28 -6.90 -4.13 5.12
N MET A 29 -6.21 -3.54 6.10
CA MET A 29 -5.83 -2.12 6.06
C MET A 29 -4.87 -1.81 4.90
N TYR A 30 -3.91 -2.69 4.63
CA TYR A 30 -2.84 -2.44 3.64
C TYR A 30 -3.02 -3.22 2.33
N VAL A 31 -3.86 -4.24 2.32
CA VAL A 31 -4.20 -5.05 1.15
C VAL A 31 -5.64 -4.78 0.77
N ASN A 32 -5.85 -3.93 -0.24
CA ASN A 32 -7.15 -3.54 -0.76
C ASN A 32 -7.08 -3.24 -2.27
N SER A 33 -8.08 -2.56 -2.84
CA SER A 33 -8.10 -2.21 -4.26
C SER A 33 -6.86 -1.41 -4.69
N ASP A 34 -6.37 -0.52 -3.82
CA ASP A 34 -5.21 0.33 -4.11
C ASP A 34 -3.90 -0.47 -4.16
N THR A 35 -3.89 -1.70 -3.61
CA THR A 35 -2.76 -2.63 -3.69
C THR A 35 -2.71 -3.35 -5.04
N VAL A 36 -3.86 -3.54 -5.67
CA VAL A 36 -3.98 -4.20 -6.97
C VAL A 36 -3.66 -3.20 -8.08
N ASP A 37 -4.26 -2.02 -8.00
CA ASP A 37 -4.08 -0.95 -8.98
C ASP A 37 -4.07 0.41 -8.27
N ILE A 38 -3.00 1.17 -8.49
CA ILE A 38 -2.88 2.52 -7.97
C ILE A 38 -3.76 3.46 -8.81
N ASN A 39 -4.99 3.63 -8.34
CA ASN A 39 -5.94 4.53 -8.98
C ASN A 39 -5.51 6.01 -8.94
N THR A 40 -6.26 6.85 -9.64
CA THR A 40 -6.04 8.30 -9.73
C THR A 40 -5.88 8.98 -8.37
N ARG A 41 -6.63 8.54 -7.34
CA ARG A 41 -6.49 9.07 -5.98
C ARG A 41 -5.10 8.79 -5.42
N GLY A 42 -4.58 7.58 -5.59
CA GLY A 42 -3.22 7.21 -5.19
C GLY A 42 -2.14 8.05 -5.90
N ILE A 43 -2.28 8.22 -7.21
CA ILE A 43 -1.36 9.03 -8.03
C ILE A 43 -1.36 10.50 -7.58
N HIS A 44 -2.55 11.07 -7.32
CA HIS A 44 -2.66 12.43 -6.79
C HIS A 44 -2.05 12.55 -5.39
N GLY A 45 -2.25 11.55 -4.53
CA GLY A 45 -1.66 11.49 -3.19
C GLY A 45 -0.13 11.50 -3.22
N LEU A 46 0.48 10.68 -4.08
CA LEU A 46 1.94 10.64 -4.27
C LEU A 46 2.48 11.96 -4.79
N ASN A 47 1.85 12.54 -5.81
CA ASN A 47 2.25 13.85 -6.35
C ASN A 47 2.20 14.95 -5.27
N TYR A 48 1.13 14.99 -4.47
CA TYR A 48 1.02 15.94 -3.38
C TYR A 48 2.09 15.73 -2.31
N PHE A 49 2.32 14.49 -1.90
CA PHE A 49 3.32 14.12 -0.90
C PHE A 49 4.72 14.56 -1.31
N TYR A 50 5.16 14.21 -2.52
CA TYR A 50 6.49 14.59 -3.02
C TYR A 50 6.62 16.09 -3.28
N SER A 51 5.56 16.75 -3.74
CA SER A 51 5.56 18.22 -3.91
C SER A 51 5.73 18.94 -2.58
N LYS A 52 5.09 18.43 -1.51
CA LYS A 52 5.25 18.96 -0.17
C LYS A 52 6.67 18.73 0.35
N ALA A 53 7.21 17.53 0.19
CA ALA A 53 8.58 17.21 0.58
C ALA A 53 9.62 18.10 -0.11
N LYS A 54 9.46 18.35 -1.42
CA LYS A 54 10.31 19.31 -2.16
C LYS A 54 10.19 20.73 -1.61
N LYS A 55 8.96 21.20 -1.37
CA LYS A 55 8.71 22.54 -0.80
C LYS A 55 9.37 22.71 0.58
N GLU A 56 9.43 21.65 1.36
CA GLU A 56 10.06 21.64 2.69
C GLU A 56 11.58 21.42 2.64
N GLY A 57 12.17 21.27 1.44
CA GLY A 57 13.61 21.07 1.27
C GLY A 57 14.09 19.66 1.64
N LEU A 58 13.18 18.68 1.73
CA LEU A 58 13.52 17.26 1.95
C LEU A 58 13.95 16.55 0.66
N LEU A 59 13.69 17.17 -0.49
CA LEU A 59 14.05 16.68 -1.82
C LEU A 59 14.57 17.84 -2.68
N ASP A 60 15.66 17.62 -3.40
CA ASP A 60 16.22 18.61 -4.34
C ASP A 60 15.34 18.75 -5.59
N GLU A 61 14.80 17.62 -6.07
CA GLU A 61 13.92 17.55 -7.22
C GLU A 61 12.70 16.66 -7.00
N LEU A 62 11.70 16.79 -7.88
CA LEU A 62 10.51 15.95 -7.83
C LEU A 62 10.84 14.61 -8.49
N PRO A 63 10.64 13.47 -7.80
CA PRO A 63 10.83 12.17 -8.42
C PRO A 63 9.79 11.97 -9.54
N LYS A 64 10.23 11.41 -10.66
CA LYS A 64 9.33 10.93 -11.69
C LYS A 64 8.59 9.69 -11.15
N LEU A 65 7.27 9.75 -11.08
CA LEU A 65 6.47 8.58 -10.76
C LEU A 65 6.53 7.60 -11.94
N ASP A 66 7.13 6.43 -11.70
CA ASP A 66 7.18 5.32 -12.67
C ASP A 66 6.06 4.34 -12.33
N ILE A 67 4.87 4.64 -12.85
CA ILE A 67 3.64 3.90 -12.55
C ILE A 67 3.35 2.93 -13.70
N ILE A 68 3.15 1.66 -13.35
CA ILE A 68 2.71 0.64 -14.30
C ILE A 68 1.21 0.80 -14.48
N GLU A 69 0.79 1.25 -15.66
CA GLU A 69 -0.62 1.34 -16.03
C GLU A 69 -1.08 0.02 -16.66
N THR A 70 -2.06 -0.63 -16.04
CA THR A 70 -2.75 -1.80 -16.61
C THR A 70 -4.04 -1.34 -17.31
N PHE A 71 -4.07 -1.42 -18.65
CA PHE A 71 -5.24 -1.13 -19.49
C PHE A 71 -6.18 -2.32 -19.62
#